data_AF-A0A975MLR5-F1
#
_entry.id   AF-A0A975MLR5-F1
#
_cell.length_a   1.000
_cell.length_b   1.000
_cell.length_c   1.000
_cell.angle_alpha   90.00
_cell.angle_beta   90.00
_cell.angle_gamma   90.00
#
_symmetry.space_group_name_H-M   'P 1'
#
loop_
_entity.id
_entity.type
_entity.pdbx_description
1 polymer ?
#
loop_
_entity_poly.entity_id
_entity_poly.type
_entity_poly.pdbx_seq_one_letter_code
_entity_poly.pdbx_strand_id
1 'polypeptide(L)'
;MVSEVVEECEVGGFISLPELRKLEWLTIVTSTPISCPSLLLALDKGEKHTLDMAQKYQADWVLIDEKFGRNMAEYLGLRVTGTLGILLKAKQQGLISSFKEAVTTMQNQGIYHHPNLIKKLLIHIGES
;
A
#
# COMPACT_ATOMS: atom_id res chain seq x y z
N MET A 1 -1.54 8.54 -6.64
CA MET A 1 -0.61 8.58 -5.49
C MET A 1 -0.46 10.02 -5.04
N VAL A 2 -0.46 10.28 -3.74
CA VAL A 2 -0.31 11.65 -3.21
C VAL A 2 1.14 12.13 -3.30
N SER A 3 1.33 13.43 -3.47
CA SER A 3 2.65 14.07 -3.61
C SER A 3 3.60 13.76 -2.43
N GLU A 4 3.07 13.67 -1.21
CA GLU A 4 3.87 13.43 -0.01
C GLU A 4 4.57 12.07 -0.03
N VAL A 5 3.87 11.04 -0.48
CA VAL A 5 4.45 9.70 -0.62
C VAL A 5 5.53 9.69 -1.70
N VAL A 6 5.35 10.45 -2.77
CA VAL A 6 6.36 10.59 -3.83
C VAL A 6 7.60 11.29 -3.29
N GLU A 7 7.42 12.39 -2.55
CA GLU A 7 8.51 13.14 -1.91
C GLU A 7 9.27 12.27 -0.90
N GLU A 8 8.58 11.50 -0.07
CA GLU A 8 9.19 10.52 0.84
C GLU A 8 10.02 9.48 0.09
N CYS A 9 9.51 8.99 -1.04
CA CYS A 9 10.24 8.06 -1.91
C CYS A 9 11.47 8.72 -2.57
N GLU A 10 11.40 10.02 -2.90
CA GLU A 10 12.49 10.79 -3.53
C GLU A 10 13.61 11.13 -2.54
N VAL A 11 13.31 11.30 -1.24
CA VAL A 11 14.32 11.37 -0.17
C VAL A 11 15.15 10.08 -0.11
N GLY A 12 14.57 8.98 -0.55
CA GLY A 12 15.21 7.67 -0.66
C GLY A 12 15.03 6.81 0.57
N GLY A 13 15.53 5.59 0.49
CA GLY A 13 15.42 4.60 1.55
C GLY A 13 16.24 3.36 1.24
N PHE A 14 15.95 2.26 1.94
CA PHE A 14 16.64 0.98 1.75
C PHE A 14 16.37 0.33 0.39
N ILE A 15 15.30 0.73 -0.29
CA ILE A 15 14.84 0.15 -1.54
C ILE A 15 15.04 1.16 -2.66
N SER A 16 15.69 0.73 -3.75
CA SER A 16 15.81 1.52 -4.96
C SER A 16 14.48 1.52 -5.71
N LEU A 17 13.90 2.71 -5.88
CA LEU A 17 12.66 2.91 -6.62
C LEU A 17 12.96 3.48 -8.01
N PRO A 18 12.18 3.09 -9.05
CA PRO A 18 12.22 3.81 -10.32
C PRO A 18 11.71 5.25 -10.12
N GLU A 19 11.98 6.11 -11.09
CA GLU A 19 11.43 7.47 -11.08
C GLU A 19 9.89 7.41 -11.18
N LEU A 20 9.21 7.56 -10.04
CA LEU A 20 7.75 7.42 -9.93
C LEU A 20 7.01 8.36 -10.87
N ARG A 21 7.54 9.58 -11.07
CA ARG A 21 6.97 10.60 -11.98
C ARG A 21 7.02 10.21 -13.45
N LYS A 22 7.84 9.22 -13.85
CA LYS A 22 7.94 8.71 -15.22
C LYS A 22 7.02 7.51 -15.49
N LEU A 23 6.34 6.99 -14.48
CA LEU A 23 5.45 5.84 -14.65
C LEU A 23 4.11 6.27 -15.24
N GLU A 24 3.83 5.89 -16.49
CA GLU A 24 2.60 6.30 -17.21
C GLU A 24 1.30 5.83 -16.54
N TRP A 25 1.34 4.73 -15.81
CA TRP A 25 0.19 4.18 -15.09
C TRP A 25 -0.06 4.90 -13.75
N LEU A 26 0.84 5.77 -13.31
CA LEU A 26 0.75 6.46 -12.03
C LEU A 26 0.33 7.92 -12.23
N THR A 27 -0.87 8.26 -11.75
CA THR A 27 -1.26 9.67 -11.60
C THR A 27 -0.86 10.19 -10.22
N ILE A 28 -0.04 11.24 -10.19
CA ILE A 28 0.34 11.94 -8.97
C ILE A 28 -0.67 13.06 -8.74
N VAL A 29 -1.27 13.07 -7.55
CA VAL A 29 -2.21 14.10 -7.14
C VAL A 29 -1.55 15.02 -6.13
N THR A 30 -1.63 16.33 -6.39
CA THR A 30 -1.23 17.34 -5.41
C THR A 30 -2.22 17.30 -4.26
N SER A 31 -1.69 17.16 -3.04
CA SER A 31 -2.50 17.21 -1.84
C SER A 31 -3.14 18.59 -1.66
N THR A 32 -4.32 18.59 -1.06
CA THR A 32 -4.94 19.80 -0.53
C THR A 32 -4.79 19.79 0.99
N PRO A 33 -4.92 20.95 1.67
CA PRO A 33 -4.89 20.98 3.13
C PRO A 33 -5.85 19.94 3.72
N ILE A 34 -5.33 19.15 4.68
CA ILE A 34 -6.08 18.07 5.33
C ILE A 34 -7.34 18.66 5.97
N SER A 35 -8.49 18.11 5.59
CA SER A 35 -9.79 18.63 6.03
C SER A 35 -10.25 17.99 7.34
N CYS A 36 -9.65 16.86 7.76
CA CYS A 36 -9.93 16.22 9.05
C CYS A 36 -8.66 16.00 9.90
N PRO A 37 -8.18 17.04 10.62
CA PRO A 37 -6.90 16.96 11.34
C PRO A 37 -6.90 16.00 12.53
N SER A 38 -8.04 15.83 13.22
CA SER A 38 -8.12 15.13 14.51
C SER A 38 -8.11 13.60 14.39
N LEU A 39 -8.72 13.04 13.35
CA LEU A 39 -8.79 11.59 13.16
C LEU A 39 -7.44 10.98 12.74
N LEU A 40 -6.54 11.80 12.22
CA LEU A 40 -5.32 11.32 11.57
C LEU A 40 -4.05 11.64 12.38
N LEU A 41 -4.17 12.06 13.64
CA LEU A 41 -3.03 12.57 14.42
C LEU A 41 -1.86 11.58 14.54
N ALA A 42 -2.16 10.29 14.69
CA ALA A 42 -1.16 9.24 14.89
C ALA A 42 -0.64 8.58 13.61
N LEU A 43 -1.13 8.97 12.42
CA LEU A 43 -0.60 8.49 11.14
C LEU A 43 0.64 9.29 10.72
N ASP A 44 1.44 8.75 9.81
CA ASP A 44 2.53 9.52 9.18
C ASP A 44 1.99 10.52 8.14
N LYS A 45 2.84 11.42 7.65
CA LYS A 45 2.41 12.48 6.72
C LYS A 45 1.82 11.89 5.43
N GLY A 46 2.45 10.88 4.82
CA GLY A 46 2.00 10.21 3.60
C GLY A 46 0.65 9.52 3.76
N GLU A 47 0.44 8.80 4.87
CA GLU A 47 -0.80 8.13 5.22
C GLU A 47 -1.95 9.12 5.41
N LYS A 48 -1.72 10.23 6.14
CA LYS A 48 -2.75 11.27 6.33
C LYS A 48 -3.29 11.79 5.00
N HIS A 49 -2.38 12.18 4.12
CA HIS A 49 -2.76 12.72 2.81
C HIS A 49 -3.39 11.65 1.93
N THR A 50 -2.89 10.41 1.98
CA THR A 50 -3.48 9.29 1.24
C THR A 50 -4.95 9.09 1.61
N LEU A 51 -5.29 9.06 2.90
CA LEU A 51 -6.67 8.87 3.35
C LEU A 51 -7.57 10.06 3.04
N ASP A 52 -7.10 11.28 3.34
CA ASP A 52 -7.87 12.50 3.07
C ASP A 52 -8.17 12.65 1.56
N MET A 53 -7.18 12.40 0.71
CA MET A 53 -7.36 12.45 -0.74
C MET A 53 -8.21 11.29 -1.24
N ALA A 54 -8.09 10.09 -0.68
CA ALA A 54 -8.95 8.97 -1.05
C ALA A 54 -10.43 9.26 -0.79
N GLN A 55 -10.77 9.92 0.33
CA GLN A 55 -12.14 10.36 0.58
C GLN A 55 -12.61 11.42 -0.43
N LYS A 56 -11.77 12.44 -0.69
CA LYS A 56 -12.09 13.53 -1.63
C LYS A 56 -12.33 13.04 -3.06
N TYR A 57 -11.51 12.08 -3.50
CA TYR A 57 -11.60 11.50 -4.83
C TYR A 57 -12.54 10.30 -4.91
N GLN A 58 -13.18 9.93 -3.80
CA GLN A 58 -14.06 8.74 -3.70
C GLN A 58 -13.37 7.48 -4.25
N ALA A 59 -12.11 7.26 -3.85
CA ALA A 59 -11.31 6.17 -4.35
C ALA A 59 -11.96 4.81 -4.07
N ASP A 60 -11.96 3.93 -5.06
CA ASP A 60 -12.50 2.56 -4.90
C ASP A 60 -11.72 1.74 -3.89
N TRP A 61 -10.40 1.98 -3.79
CA TRP A 61 -9.47 1.29 -2.91
C TRP A 61 -8.36 2.22 -2.43
N VAL A 62 -7.88 1.96 -1.21
CA VAL A 62 -6.61 2.48 -0.70
C VAL A 62 -5.63 1.34 -0.42
N LEU A 63 -4.36 1.59 -0.72
CA LEU A 63 -3.27 0.67 -0.46
C LEU A 63 -2.56 1.09 0.84
N ILE A 64 -2.72 0.30 1.90
CA ILE A 64 -2.07 0.53 3.20
C ILE A 64 -1.66 -0.82 3.79
N ASP A 65 -0.39 -0.94 4.16
CA ASP A 65 0.16 -2.14 4.79
C ASP A 65 0.13 -2.07 6.33
N GLU A 66 0.23 -0.89 6.92
CA GLU A 66 0.25 -0.75 8.37
C GLU A 66 -1.13 -0.92 9.01
N LYS A 67 -1.17 -1.61 10.16
CA LYS A 67 -2.42 -1.95 10.85
C LYS A 67 -3.22 -0.72 11.29
N PHE A 68 -2.54 0.33 11.75
CA PHE A 68 -3.23 1.53 12.24
C PHE A 68 -3.86 2.32 11.08
N GLY A 69 -3.11 2.55 9.99
CA GLY A 69 -3.64 3.15 8.77
C GLY A 69 -4.79 2.35 8.16
N ARG A 70 -4.71 1.01 8.17
CA ARG A 70 -5.82 0.14 7.74
C ARG A 70 -7.08 0.35 8.53
N ASN A 71 -7.00 0.31 9.86
CA ASN A 71 -8.15 0.53 10.74
C ASN A 71 -8.77 1.92 10.50
N MET A 72 -7.94 2.93 10.29
CA MET A 72 -8.42 4.29 10.02
C MET A 72 -9.14 4.37 8.67
N ALA A 73 -8.57 3.78 7.62
CA ALA A 73 -9.21 3.73 6.31
C ALA A 73 -10.57 3.03 6.36
N GLU A 74 -10.66 1.90 7.06
CA GLU A 74 -11.92 1.17 7.27
C GLU A 74 -12.93 2.01 8.07
N TYR A 75 -12.48 2.70 9.12
CA TYR A 75 -13.31 3.62 9.89
C TYR A 75 -13.87 4.77 9.03
N LEU A 76 -13.08 5.25 8.08
CA LEU A 76 -13.45 6.27 7.09
C LEU A 76 -14.35 5.72 5.96
N GLY A 77 -14.72 4.44 5.99
CA GLY A 77 -15.58 3.79 4.99
C GLY A 77 -14.87 3.42 3.69
N LEU A 78 -13.53 3.49 3.64
CA LEU A 78 -12.74 3.16 2.46
C LEU A 78 -12.47 1.66 2.39
N ARG A 79 -12.38 1.12 1.18
CA ARG A 79 -11.93 -0.27 0.98
C ARG A 79 -10.42 -0.33 1.01
N VAL A 80 -9.86 -1.24 1.79
CA VAL A 80 -8.43 -1.30 2.04
C VAL A 80 -7.82 -2.56 1.46
N THR A 81 -6.71 -2.39 0.75
CA THR A 81 -5.84 -3.49 0.37
C THR A 81 -4.40 -3.22 0.82
N GLY A 82 -3.59 -4.26 0.79
CA GLY A 82 -2.18 -4.22 1.16
C GLY A 82 -1.37 -4.91 0.08
N THR A 83 -0.06 -4.81 0.13
CA THR A 83 0.82 -5.36 -0.90
C THR A 83 0.64 -6.86 -1.05
N LEU A 84 0.52 -7.60 0.06
CA LEU A 84 0.21 -9.04 0.01
C LEU A 84 -1.16 -9.34 -0.62
N GLY A 85 -2.16 -8.47 -0.42
CA GLY A 85 -3.47 -8.62 -1.03
C GLY A 85 -3.44 -8.43 -2.55
N ILE A 86 -2.59 -7.52 -3.03
CA ILE A 86 -2.33 -7.32 -4.46
C ILE A 86 -1.64 -8.55 -5.06
N LEU A 87 -0.57 -9.04 -4.43
CA LEU A 87 0.15 -10.23 -4.90
C LEU A 87 -0.74 -11.47 -4.94
N LEU A 88 -1.60 -11.63 -3.93
CA LEU A 88 -2.57 -12.72 -3.87
C LEU A 88 -3.52 -12.69 -5.08
N LYS A 89 -4.11 -11.51 -5.36
CA LYS A 89 -5.01 -11.32 -6.51
C LYS A 89 -4.28 -11.57 -7.83
N ALA A 90 -3.06 -11.06 -7.97
CA ALA A 90 -2.23 -11.29 -9.15
C ALA A 90 -1.99 -12.78 -9.39
N LYS A 91 -1.71 -13.56 -8.33
CA LYS A 91 -1.56 -15.01 -8.42
C LYS A 91 -2.85 -15.70 -8.84
N GLN A 92 -3.98 -15.33 -8.22
CA GLN A 92 -5.30 -15.90 -8.56
C GLN A 92 -5.71 -15.60 -10.00
N GLN A 93 -5.26 -14.48 -10.57
CA GLN A 93 -5.50 -14.07 -11.95
C GLN A 93 -4.47 -14.64 -12.94
N GLY A 94 -3.47 -15.41 -12.47
CA GLY A 94 -2.41 -15.96 -13.32
C GLY A 94 -1.40 -14.92 -13.83
N LEU A 95 -1.37 -13.71 -13.26
CA LEU A 95 -0.42 -12.65 -13.63
C LEU A 95 0.98 -12.91 -13.07
N ILE A 96 1.09 -13.69 -12.00
CA ILE A 96 2.36 -14.18 -11.44
C ILE A 96 2.33 -15.69 -11.28
N SER A 97 3.48 -16.33 -11.46
CA SER A 97 3.65 -17.79 -11.36
C SER A 97 3.55 -18.28 -9.91
N SER A 98 4.08 -17.52 -8.96
CA SER A 98 4.22 -17.94 -7.56
C SER A 98 4.07 -16.75 -6.62
N PHE A 99 3.12 -16.84 -5.69
CA PHE A 99 2.97 -15.84 -4.63
C PHE A 99 4.13 -15.95 -3.63
N LYS A 100 4.56 -17.17 -3.30
CA LYS A 100 5.70 -17.45 -2.43
C LYS A 100 6.98 -16.77 -2.93
N GLU A 101 7.31 -16.93 -4.20
CA GLU A 101 8.52 -16.32 -4.79
C GLU A 101 8.45 -14.79 -4.73
N ALA A 102 7.29 -14.20 -5.05
CA ALA A 102 7.10 -12.75 -4.96
C ALA A 102 7.31 -12.24 -3.51
N VAL A 103 6.75 -12.92 -2.52
CA VAL A 103 6.93 -12.58 -1.10
C VAL A 103 8.38 -12.74 -0.67
N THR A 104 9.06 -13.81 -1.09
CA THR A 104 10.49 -14.02 -0.79
C THR A 104 11.37 -12.93 -1.40
N THR A 105 11.10 -12.52 -2.65
CA THR A 105 11.82 -11.40 -3.27
C THR A 105 11.65 -10.12 -2.46
N MET A 106 10.43 -9.81 -2.02
CA MET A 106 10.18 -8.65 -1.15
C MET A 106 10.94 -8.73 0.17
N GLN A 107 10.98 -9.89 0.83
CA GLN A 107 11.73 -10.10 2.06
C GLN A 107 13.24 -9.92 1.88
N ASN A 108 13.78 -10.39 0.75
CA ASN A 108 15.19 -10.22 0.40
C ASN A 108 15.55 -8.75 0.12
N GLN A 109 14.57 -7.93 -0.23
CA GLN A 109 14.69 -6.48 -0.40
C GLN A 109 14.40 -5.70 0.90
N GLY A 110 14.18 -6.40 2.02
CA GLY A 110 13.95 -5.78 3.33
C GLY A 110 12.49 -5.46 3.64
N ILE A 111 11.53 -5.92 2.83
CA ILE A 111 10.09 -5.71 3.09
C ILE A 111 9.51 -6.93 3.81
N TYR A 112 9.19 -6.76 5.09
CA TYR A 112 8.72 -7.85 5.94
C TYR A 112 7.24 -7.71 6.26
N HIS A 113 6.56 -8.85 6.24
CA HIS A 113 5.19 -8.99 6.72
C HIS A 113 5.16 -10.05 7.82
N HIS A 114 4.14 -9.98 8.68
CA HIS A 114 4.01 -10.92 9.78
C HIS A 114 3.98 -12.38 9.26
N PRO A 115 4.83 -13.30 9.76
CA PRO A 115 4.94 -14.66 9.22
C PRO A 115 3.61 -15.43 9.23
N ASN A 116 2.82 -15.28 10.29
CA ASN A 116 1.49 -15.89 10.37
C ASN A 116 0.53 -15.44 9.26
N LEU A 117 0.64 -14.20 8.78
CA LEU A 117 -0.18 -13.72 7.67
C LEU A 117 0.25 -14.39 6.37
N ILE A 118 1.56 -14.42 6.08
CA ILE A 118 2.11 -15.08 4.90
C ILE A 118 1.70 -16.56 4.87
N LYS A 119 1.85 -17.27 5.99
CA LYS A 119 1.46 -18.68 6.11
C LYS A 119 -0.02 -18.91 5.82
N LYS A 120 -0.90 -18.06 6.37
CA LYS A 120 -2.35 -18.15 6.09
C LYS A 120 -2.66 -17.94 4.61
N LEU A 121 -1.98 -16.98 3.96
CA LEU A 121 -2.19 -16.68 2.54
C LEU A 121 -1.68 -17.80 1.63
N LEU A 122 -0.51 -18.39 1.93
CA LEU A 122 0.03 -19.54 1.20
C LEU A 122 -0.93 -20.74 1.24
N ILE A 123 -1.45 -21.08 2.43
CA ILE A 123 -2.44 -22.16 2.59
C ILE A 123 -3.70 -21.86 1.77
N HIS A 124 -4.15 -20.61 1.74
CA HIS A 124 -5.37 -20.22 1.00
C HIS A 124 -5.26 -20.43 -0.51
N ILE A 125 -4.06 -20.30 -1.09
CA ILE A 125 -3.81 -20.47 -2.54
C ILE A 125 -3.22 -21.84 -2.90
N GLY A 126 -3.05 -22.74 -1.93
CA GLY A 126 -2.49 -24.06 -2.15
C GLY A 126 -0.98 -24.08 -2.43
N GLU A 127 -0.25 -23.04 -2.01
CA GLU A 127 1.22 -22.99 -2.06
C GLU A 127 1.81 -23.39 -0.69
N SER A 128 2.99 -24.01 -0.70
CA SER A 128 3.73 -24.48 0.49
C SER A 128 5.14 -23.90 0.54
#